data_AF-A0AAP6LCA6-F1
#
_entry.id   AF-A0AAP6LCA6-F1
#
_cell.length_a   1.000
_cell.length_b   1.000
_cell.length_c   1.000
_cell.angle_alpha   90.00
_cell.angle_beta   90.00
_cell.angle_gamma   90.00
#
_symmetry.space_group_name_H-M   'P 1'
#
loop_
_entity.id
_entity.type
_entity.pdbx_description
1 polymer ?
#
loop_
_entity_poly.entity_id
_entity_poly.type
_entity_poly.pdbx_seq_one_letter_code
_entity_poly.pdbx_strand_id
1 'polypeptide(L)'
;MVQFPHALRVDGRFQLVALTYSPVYSPADVFGFAVLTSDGARLTDVVSLDEAHLHWSLLREEAKTALGEVEATGTRAAPRRRRRQS
;
A
#
# COMPACT_ATOMS: atom_id res chain seq x y z
N MET A 1 16.60 -3.79 21.60
CA MET A 1 16.58 -2.34 21.29
C MET A 1 15.19 -1.97 20.81
N VAL A 2 14.62 -0.87 21.32
CA VAL A 2 13.29 -0.38 20.91
C VAL A 2 13.46 0.45 19.64
N GLN A 3 12.61 0.21 18.64
CA GLN A 3 12.58 0.99 17.39
C GLN A 3 11.40 1.94 17.44
N PHE A 4 11.62 3.19 17.02
CA PHE A 4 10.60 4.21 16.90
C PHE A 4 10.33 4.53 15.43
N PRO A 5 9.15 4.15 14.90
CA PRO A 5 8.73 4.52 13.57
C PRO A 5 8.20 5.96 13.54
N HIS A 6 8.70 6.75 12.59
CA HIS A 6 8.31 8.14 12.35
C HIS A 6 7.70 8.26 10.97
N ALA A 7 6.41 8.60 10.88
CA ALA A 7 5.73 8.72 9.60
C ALA A 7 6.26 9.91 8.79
N LEU A 8 6.73 9.64 7.56
CA LEU A 8 7.18 10.64 6.60
C LEU A 8 6.10 10.97 5.57
N ARG A 9 5.37 9.94 5.11
CA ARG A 9 4.25 10.08 4.18
C ARG A 9 3.13 9.15 4.57
N VAL A 10 1.90 9.62 4.42
CA VAL A 10 0.68 8.87 4.71
C VAL A 10 -0.24 9.03 3.50
N ASP A 11 -0.67 7.93 2.89
CA ASP A 11 -1.65 7.93 1.80
C ASP A 11 -2.63 6.78 2.02
N GLY A 12 -3.83 7.15 2.48
CA GLY A 12 -4.91 6.23 2.79
C GLY A 12 -4.52 5.17 3.81
N ARG A 13 -4.26 3.95 3.30
CA ARG A 13 -3.99 2.74 4.09
C ARG A 13 -2.51 2.48 4.35
N PHE A 14 -1.62 3.21 3.69
CA PHE A 14 -0.18 2.96 3.70
C PHE A 14 0.61 4.18 4.16
N GLN A 15 1.63 3.92 4.96
CA GLN A 15 2.47 4.92 5.60
C GLN A 15 3.94 4.58 5.35
N LEU A 16 4.68 5.50 4.74
CA LEU A 16 6.14 5.41 4.66
C LEU A 16 6.72 5.97 5.95
N VAL A 17 7.50 5.17 6.68
CA VAL A 17 8.09 5.56 7.96
C VAL A 17 9.62 5.48 7.94
N ALA A 18 10.26 6.41 8.63
CA ALA A 18 11.66 6.32 9.03
C ALA A 18 11.77 5.59 10.36
N LEU A 19 12.77 4.72 10.50
CA LEU A 19 13.02 3.98 11.72
C LEU A 19 14.25 4.52 12.43
N THR A 20 14.09 4.81 13.71
CA THR A 20 15.14 5.37 14.57
C THR A 20 15.17 4.61 15.90
N TYR A 21 16.25 4.76 16.66
CA TYR A 21 16.31 4.28 18.05
C TYR A 21 15.89 5.35 19.07
N SER A 22 15.51 6.54 18.58
CA SER A 22 15.12 7.68 19.41
C SER A 22 13.62 7.95 19.29
N PRO A 23 12.93 8.26 20.40
CA PRO A 23 11.54 8.71 20.35
C PRO A 23 11.38 10.07 19.67
N VAL A 24 12.47 10.84 19.52
CA VAL A 24 12.47 12.12 18.80
C VAL A 24 13.02 11.89 17.40
N TYR A 25 12.26 12.30 16.38
CA TYR A 25 12.69 12.19 15.00
C TYR A 25 13.92 13.06 14.74
N SER A 26 14.96 12.44 14.18
CA SER A 26 16.18 13.09 13.73
C SER A 26 16.65 12.37 12.47
N PRO A 27 16.85 13.11 11.35
CA PRO A 27 17.29 12.49 10.09
C PRO A 27 18.68 11.86 10.19
N ALA A 28 19.51 12.29 11.16
CA ALA A 28 20.83 11.71 11.41
C ALA A 28 20.77 10.35 12.13
N ASP A 29 19.66 10.07 12.83
CA ASP A 29 19.47 8.85 13.63
C ASP A 29 18.63 7.79 12.89
N VAL A 30 18.30 8.04 11.61
CA VAL A 30 17.55 7.10 10.78
C VAL A 30 18.46 5.97 10.35
N PHE A 31 18.16 4.76 10.81
CA PHE A 31 18.89 3.56 10.41
C PHE A 31 18.26 2.83 9.21
N GLY A 32 17.03 3.19 8.84
CA GLY A 32 16.36 2.63 7.68
C GLY A 32 14.91 3.06 7.56
N PHE A 33 14.24 2.57 6.52
CA PHE A 33 12.87 2.93 6.17
C PHE A 33 12.02 1.68 6.02
N ALA A 34 10.72 1.82 6.25
CA ALA A 34 9.76 0.75 6.05
C ALA A 34 8.39 1.31 5.66
N VAL A 35 7.54 0.45 5.09
CA VAL A 35 6.14 0.78 4.85
C VAL A 35 5.28 0.09 5.90
N LEU A 36 4.42 0.85 6.56
CA LEU A 36 3.44 0.38 7.53
C LEU A 36 2.03 0.59 6.99
N THR A 37 1.06 -0.16 7.51
CA THR A 37 -0.36 0.15 7.35
C THR A 37 -0.77 1.30 8.28
N SER A 38 -1.96 1.84 8.07
CA SER A 38 -2.58 2.82 8.99
C SER A 38 -2.72 2.28 10.42
N ASP A 39 -2.83 0.96 10.58
CA ASP A 39 -2.92 0.28 11.88
C ASP A 39 -1.54 0.02 12.52
N GLY A 40 -0.46 0.44 11.86
CA GLY A 40 0.91 0.27 12.35
C GLY A 40 1.53 -1.09 12.05
N ALA A 41 0.89 -1.94 11.24
CA ALA A 41 1.45 -3.21 10.83
C ALA A 41 2.54 -2.98 9.77
N ARG A 42 3.74 -3.52 9.98
CA ARG A 42 4.84 -3.39 9.04
C ARG A 42 4.65 -4.34 7.85
N LEU A 43 4.68 -3.79 6.63
CA LEU A 43 4.50 -4.54 5.38
C LEU A 43 5.81 -4.93 4.71
N THR A 44 6.90 -4.21 5.01
CA THR A 44 8.21 -4.43 4.40
C THR A 44 9.29 -4.56 5.48
N ASP A 45 10.38 -5.25 5.16
CA ASP A 45 11.60 -5.20 5.97
C ASP A 45 12.21 -3.79 5.99
N VAL A 46 13.26 -3.63 6.80
CA VAL A 46 14.04 -2.39 6.88
C VAL A 46 14.86 -2.26 5.61
N VAL A 47 14.53 -1.27 4.79
CA VAL A 47 15.15 -1.04 3.48
C VAL A 47 15.59 0.42 3.33
N SER A 48 16.23 0.74 2.21
CA SER A 48 16.63 2.11 1.87
C SER A 48 15.41 2.99 1.59
N LEU A 49 15.58 4.31 1.63
CA LEU A 49 14.49 5.26 1.36
C LEU A 49 13.87 5.05 -0.03
N ASP A 50 14.71 4.84 -1.04
CA ASP A 50 14.28 4.63 -2.43
C ASP A 50 13.46 3.34 -2.58
N GLU A 51 13.95 2.24 -2.00
CA GLU A 51 13.26 0.95 -1.99
C GLU A 51 11.92 1.04 -1.25
N ALA A 52 11.89 1.67 -0.07
CA ALA A 52 10.65 1.87 0.68
C ALA A 52 9.65 2.73 -0.11
N HIS A 53 10.12 3.73 -0.85
CA HIS A 53 9.29 4.57 -1.70
C HIS A 53 8.73 3.79 -2.90
N LEU A 54 9.53 2.91 -3.51
CA LEU A 54 9.08 2.02 -4.57
C LEU A 54 7.98 1.07 -4.06
N HIS A 55 8.20 0.42 -2.93
CA HIS A 55 7.20 -0.47 -2.30
C HIS A 55 5.91 0.27 -1.97
N TRP A 56 6.01 1.45 -1.37
CA TRP A 56 4.84 2.28 -1.05
C TRP A 56 4.06 2.67 -2.31
N SER A 57 4.76 3.03 -3.38
CA SER A 57 4.14 3.39 -4.66
C SER A 57 3.44 2.20 -5.30
N LEU A 58 4.08 1.01 -5.30
CA LEU A 58 3.48 -0.23 -5.82
C LEU A 58 2.22 -0.61 -5.05
N LEU A 59 2.28 -0.63 -3.72
CA LEU A 59 1.12 -0.95 -2.86
C LEU A 59 -0.06 -0.01 -3.09
N ARG A 60 0.22 1.27 -3.35
CA ARG A 60 -0.80 2.27 -3.67
C ARG A 60 -1.47 1.99 -5.01
N GLU A 61 -0.70 1.65 -6.03
CA GLU A 61 -1.24 1.31 -7.36
C GLU A 61 -2.03 0.00 -7.32
N GLU A 62 -1.53 -1.03 -6.63
CA GLU A 62 -2.25 -2.28 -6.42
C GLU A 62 -3.59 -2.07 -5.69
N ALA A 63 -3.61 -1.23 -4.66
CA ALA A 63 -4.84 -0.93 -3.93
C ALA A 63 -5.87 -0.16 -4.79
N LYS A 64 -5.43 0.69 -5.73
CA LYS A 64 -6.32 1.34 -6.69
C LYS A 64 -6.88 0.34 -7.70
N THR A 65 -6.04 -0.55 -8.22
CA THR A 65 -6.45 -1.58 -9.18
C THR A 65 -7.44 -2.56 -8.57
N ALA A 66 -7.24 -2.98 -7.31
CA ALA A 66 -8.17 -3.83 -6.59
C ALA A 66 -9.58 -3.20 -6.41
N LEU A 67 -9.66 -1.87 -6.28
CA LEU A 67 -10.94 -1.15 -6.29
C LEU A 67 -11.53 -0.96 -7.70
N GLY A 68 -10.71 -0.96 -8.76
CA GLY A 68 -11.17 -0.88 -10.15
C GLY A 68 -11.64 -2.21 -10.74
N GLU A 69 -11.05 -3.33 -10.31
CA GLU A 69 -11.40 -4.67 -10.81
C GLU A 69 -12.76 -5.19 -10.31
N VAL A 70 -13.27 -4.65 -9.19
CA VAL A 70 -14.65 -4.95 -8.74
C VAL A 70 -15.72 -4.31 -9.63
N GLU A 71 -15.41 -3.28 -10.44
CA GLU A 71 -16.36 -2.74 -11.41
C GLU A 71 -16.29 -3.43 -12.78
N ALA A 72 -15.16 -4.07 -13.14
CA ALA A 72 -15.00 -4.69 -14.45
C ALA A 72 -15.56 -6.12 -14.57
N THR A 73 -15.84 -6.80 -13.44
CA THR A 73 -16.28 -8.21 -13.44
C THR A 73 -17.77 -8.39 -13.15
N GLY A 74 -18.59 -7.40 -13.51
CA GLY A 74 -20.06 -7.43 -13.34
C GLY A 74 -20.87 -7.80 -14.57
N THR A 75 -20.29 -7.95 -15.77
CA THR A 75 -21.08 -8.12 -17.00
C THR A 75 -20.71 -9.37 -17.79
N ARG A 76 -20.84 -10.55 -17.17
CA ARG A 76 -20.82 -11.82 -17.90
C ARG A 76 -22.00 -12.72 -17.51
N ALA A 77 -23.19 -12.43 -18.05
CA ALA A 77 -24.30 -13.37 -18.31
C ALA A 77 -25.43 -12.60 -19.05
N ALA A 78 -26.04 -13.00 -20.15
CA ALA A 78 -26.13 -14.28 -20.86
C ALA A 78 -26.61 -14.04 -22.31
N PRO A 79 -26.36 -14.95 -23.28
CA PRO A 79 -26.88 -14.84 -24.63
C PRO A 79 -28.37 -15.21 -24.64
N ARG A 80 -29.27 -14.24 -24.79
CA ARG A 80 -30.71 -14.51 -25.00
C ARG A 80 -30.96 -14.97 -26.44
N ARG A 81 -30.73 -16.26 -26.67
CA ARG A 81 -31.33 -16.99 -27.79
C ARG A 81 -32.84 -17.07 -27.50
N ARG A 82 -33.67 -16.30 -28.23
CA ARG A 82 -35.10 -16.59 -28.33
C ARG A 82 -35.54 -16.55 -29.78
N ARG A 83 -35.72 -17.76 -30.30
CA ARG A 83 -36.32 -18.13 -31.57
C ARG A 83 -37.85 -18.06 -31.43
N ARG A 84 -38.54 -17.42 -32.37
CA ARG A 84 -39.92 -17.68 -32.84
C ARG A 84 -40.18 -16.71 -34.00
N GLN A 85 -40.32 -17.17 -35.25
CA GLN A 85 -41.58 -17.64 -35.89
C GLN A 85 -42.72 -16.64 -35.61
N SER A 86 -43.28 -15.97 -36.61
CA SER A 86 -43.85 -16.49 -37.87
C SER A 86 -43.88 -15.44 -38.97
#